data_AF-A0AAW2D3P8-F1
#
_entry.id   AF-A0AAW2D3P8-F1
#
_cell.length_a   1.000
_cell.length_b   1.000
_cell.length_c   1.000
_cell.angle_alpha   90.00
_cell.angle_beta   90.00
_cell.angle_gamma   90.00
#
_symmetry.space_group_name_H-M   'P 1'
#
loop_
_entity.id
_entity.type
_entity.pdbx_description
1 polymer ?
#
loop_
_entity_poly.entity_id
_entity_poly.type
_entity_poly.pdbx_seq_one_letter_code
_entity_poly.pdbx_strand_id
1 'polypeptide(L)'
;MIIPVRCFTCGKVIGNKWDTYLDLLQSDYSEGDALDGLGLVRYCCRRMLMTHVDLIEKLLNYNSNPSLLSSPLSLSLSLSLLTFQFRGILMALLALTCPLFCSSGEE
;
A
#
# COMPACT_ATOMS: atom_id res chain seq x y z
N MET A 1 8.99 -0.02 -15.86
CA MET A 1 10.06 -0.08 -14.84
C MET A 1 10.71 1.28 -14.83
N ILE A 2 11.06 1.83 -13.65
CA ILE A 2 11.32 3.28 -13.46
C ILE A 2 12.25 3.92 -14.50
N ILE A 3 11.99 5.20 -14.79
CA ILE A 3 12.76 6.01 -15.75
C ILE A 3 14.21 6.08 -15.33
N PRO A 4 15.15 5.90 -16.28
CA PRO A 4 16.55 6.09 -15.97
C PRO A 4 16.83 7.55 -15.59
N VAL A 5 17.53 7.76 -14.47
CA VAL A 5 17.90 9.11 -13.98
C VAL A 5 18.69 9.90 -15.04
N ARG A 6 19.54 9.21 -15.81
CA ARG A 6 20.34 9.75 -16.91
C ARG A 6 20.12 8.95 -18.19
N CYS A 7 20.25 9.59 -19.35
CA CYS A 7 20.27 8.88 -20.63
C CYS A 7 21.49 7.97 -20.76
N PHE A 8 21.28 6.74 -21.23
CA PHE A 8 22.35 5.77 -21.45
C PHE A 8 23.40 6.20 -22.48
N THR A 9 23.04 7.06 -23.44
CA THR A 9 23.97 7.52 -24.49
C THR A 9 24.55 8.89 -24.20
N CYS A 10 23.70 9.88 -23.86
CA CYS A 10 24.10 11.29 -23.73
C CYS A 10 24.52 11.68 -22.31
N GLY A 11 24.22 10.87 -21.28
CA GLY A 11 24.49 11.19 -19.87
C GLY A 11 23.70 12.37 -19.29
N LYS A 12 22.86 13.04 -20.11
CA LYS A 12 21.97 14.14 -19.69
C LYS A 12 20.97 13.62 -18.67
N VAL A 13 20.66 14.43 -17.66
CA VAL A 13 19.64 14.14 -16.65
C VAL A 13 18.26 14.19 -17.32
N ILE A 14 17.48 13.12 -17.15
CA ILE A 14 16.15 12.95 -17.75
C ILE A 14 15.07 12.72 -16.70
N GLY A 15 15.39 12.09 -15.57
CA GLY A 15 14.38 11.70 -14.58
C GLY A 15 13.50 12.86 -14.08
N ASN A 16 14.02 14.08 -14.04
CA ASN A 16 13.29 15.28 -13.63
C ASN A 16 12.29 15.84 -14.66
N LYS A 17 12.24 15.26 -15.87
CA LYS A 17 11.41 15.76 -16.98
C LYS A 17 10.16 14.91 -17.23
N TRP A 18 10.00 13.80 -16.52
CA TRP A 18 8.88 12.90 -16.75
C TRP A 18 7.54 13.52 -16.36
N ASP A 19 7.46 14.10 -15.16
CA ASP A 19 6.21 14.66 -14.65
C ASP A 19 5.72 15.79 -15.57
N THR A 20 6.64 16.69 -15.93
CA THR A 20 6.36 17.76 -16.91
C THR A 20 5.98 17.23 -18.30
N TYR A 21 6.51 16.09 -18.74
CA TYR A 21 6.08 15.45 -19.99
C TYR A 21 4.64 14.94 -19.89
N LEU A 22 4.26 14.32 -18.76
CA LEU A 22 2.89 13.87 -18.53
C LEU A 22 1.90 15.04 -18.45
N ASP A 23 2.26 16.13 -17.78
CA ASP A 23 1.44 17.34 -17.71
C ASP A 23 1.18 17.95 -19.11
N LEU A 24 2.19 17.91 -19.99
CA LEU A 24 2.07 18.37 -21.38
C LEU A 24 1.13 17.45 -22.19
N LEU A 25 1.22 16.13 -22.00
CA LEU A 25 0.31 15.20 -22.66
C LEU A 25 -1.14 15.34 -22.17
N GLN A 26 -1.34 15.64 -20.88
CA GLN A 26 -2.67 15.91 -20.32
C GLN A 26 -3.29 17.21 -20.84
N SER A 27 -2.47 18.15 -21.30
CA SER A 27 -2.92 19.41 -21.91
C SER A 27 -3.07 19.32 -23.44
N ASP A 28 -3.19 18.10 -23.98
CA ASP A 28 -3.42 17.78 -25.39
C ASP A 28 -2.30 18.23 -26.36
N TYR A 29 -1.05 18.38 -25.88
CA TYR A 29 0.09 18.59 -26.76
C TYR A 29 0.47 17.30 -27.52
N SER A 30 1.00 17.46 -28.73
CA SER A 30 1.60 16.34 -29.46
C SER A 30 2.86 15.85 -28.75
N GLU A 31 3.12 14.54 -28.81
CA GLU A 31 4.28 13.91 -28.16
C GLU A 31 5.60 14.54 -28.64
N GLY A 32 5.66 14.92 -29.92
CA GLY A 32 6.80 15.61 -30.51
C GLY A 32 7.00 17.00 -29.90
N ASP A 33 5.97 17.83 -29.90
CA ASP A 33 6.02 19.20 -29.39
C ASP A 33 6.31 19.24 -27.89
N ALA A 34 5.78 18.28 -27.12
CA ALA A 34 6.09 18.14 -25.70
C ALA A 34 7.58 17.86 -25.46
N LEU A 35 8.20 16.98 -26.26
CA LEU A 35 9.64 16.69 -26.18
C LEU A 35 10.51 17.88 -26.59
N ASP A 36 10.05 18.67 -27.54
CA ASP A 36 10.69 19.93 -27.94
C ASP A 36 10.59 21.00 -26.85
N GLY A 37 9.42 21.16 -26.22
CA GLY A 37 9.22 22.06 -25.08
C GLY A 37 10.11 21.73 -23.87
N LEU A 38 10.45 20.45 -23.68
CA LEU A 38 11.38 20.00 -22.65
C LEU A 38 12.86 20.24 -23.01
N GLY A 39 13.20 20.72 -24.20
CA GLY A 39 14.58 20.99 -24.63
C GLY A 39 15.40 19.72 -24.86
N LEU A 40 14.77 18.65 -25.36
CA LEU A 40 15.41 17.38 -25.71
C LEU A 40 15.70 17.31 -27.21
N VAL A 41 16.72 18.02 -27.68
CA VAL A 41 17.06 18.07 -29.12
C VAL A 41 17.57 16.72 -29.66
N ARG A 42 18.33 15.96 -28.86
CA ARG A 42 18.94 14.69 -29.31
C ARG A 42 17.98 13.51 -29.22
N TYR A 43 17.94 12.70 -30.27
CA TYR A 43 17.12 11.49 -30.38
C TYR A 43 17.38 10.46 -29.26
N CYS A 44 18.63 10.34 -28.80
CA CYS A 44 19.01 9.39 -27.74
C CYS A 44 18.33 9.72 -26.41
N CYS A 45 18.18 11.01 -26.11
CA CYS A 45 17.54 11.46 -24.88
C CYS A 45 16.00 11.38 -25.02
N ARG A 46 15.42 11.59 -26.24
CA ARG A 46 13.97 11.40 -26.51
C ARG A 46 13.50 9.95 -26.37
N ARG A 47 14.32 8.99 -26.83
CA ARG A 47 14.00 7.55 -26.72
C ARG A 47 13.64 7.15 -25.29
N MET A 48 14.33 7.72 -24.29
CA MET A 48 14.12 7.36 -22.89
C MET A 48 12.72 7.71 -22.38
N LEU A 49 12.07 8.75 -22.89
CA LEU A 49 10.69 9.09 -22.53
C LEU A 49 9.67 8.37 -23.41
N MET A 50 9.88 8.35 -24.74
CA MET A 50 8.92 7.76 -25.67
C MET A 50 8.65 6.27 -25.44
N THR A 51 9.68 5.50 -25.06
CA THR A 51 9.55 4.04 -24.86
C THR A 51 9.35 3.65 -23.40
N HIS A 52 9.21 4.62 -22.50
CA HIS A 52 9.07 4.31 -21.09
C HIS A 52 7.66 3.84 -20.77
N VAL A 53 7.56 2.74 -20.03
CA VAL A 53 6.29 2.22 -19.51
C VAL A 53 6.42 2.04 -18.01
N ASP A 54 5.63 2.80 -17.26
CA ASP A 54 5.53 2.66 -15.81
C ASP A 54 4.74 1.41 -15.44
N LEU A 55 5.48 0.37 -15.03
CA LEU A 55 4.93 -0.91 -14.55
C LEU A 55 5.01 -1.04 -13.03
N ILE A 56 5.43 0.03 -12.34
CA ILE A 56 5.74 0.00 -10.90
C ILE A 56 4.46 -0.28 -10.09
N GLU A 57 3.36 0.39 -10.43
CA GLU A 57 2.07 0.20 -9.78
C GLU A 57 1.59 -1.26 -9.88
N LYS A 58 1.80 -1.89 -11.04
CA LYS A 58 1.41 -3.28 -11.28
C LYS A 58 2.29 -4.27 -10.50
N LEU A 59 3.57 -3.95 -10.33
CA LEU A 59 4.53 -4.80 -9.60
C LEU A 59 4.37 -4.69 -8.08
N LEU A 60 4.02 -3.51 -7.55
CA LEU A 60 3.74 -3.33 -6.11
C LEU A 60 2.60 -4.23 -5.64
N ASN A 61 1.63 -4.50 -6.52
CA ASN A 61 0.47 -5.35 -6.24
C ASN A 61 0.77 -6.85 -6.34
N TYR A 62 1.96 -7.24 -6.81
CA TYR A 62 2.36 -8.64 -6.97
C TYR A 62 2.94 -9.29 -5.71
N ASN A 63 3.04 -8.54 -4.61
CA ASN A 63 3.35 -9.13 -3.30
C ASN A 63 2.16 -10.00 -2.85
N SER A 64 2.13 -11.24 -3.35
CA SER A 64 1.09 -12.23 -3.10
C SER A 64 1.25 -12.95 -1.76
N ASN A 65 1.84 -12.31 -0.75
CA ASN A 65 1.73 -12.74 0.64
C ASN A 65 1.45 -11.53 1.55
N PRO A 66 0.19 -11.03 1.59
CA PRO A 66 -0.25 -10.16 2.67
C PRO A 66 -0.44 -10.91 4.00
N SER A 67 -0.05 -12.19 4.11
CA SER A 67 -0.22 -13.00 5.31
C SER A 67 0.50 -12.48 6.57
N LEU A 68 1.33 -11.42 6.47
CA LEU A 68 2.02 -10.85 7.62
C LEU A 68 1.76 -9.36 7.89
N LEU A 69 0.97 -8.63 7.07
CA LEU A 69 0.72 -7.20 7.34
C LEU A 69 -0.75 -6.76 7.37
N SER A 70 -1.73 -7.66 7.15
CA SER A 70 -3.14 -7.26 7.26
C SER A 70 -4.07 -8.24 7.99
N SER A 71 -3.56 -9.15 8.84
CA SER A 71 -4.43 -9.92 9.72
C SER A 71 -4.52 -9.33 11.14
N PRO A 72 -5.56 -8.53 11.45
CA PRO A 72 -6.11 -8.52 12.81
C PRO A 72 -6.86 -9.85 13.13
N LEU A 73 -6.89 -10.81 12.20
CA LEU A 73 -7.64 -12.07 12.29
C LEU A 73 -6.96 -13.19 13.12
N SER A 74 -5.72 -13.03 13.59
CA SER A 74 -5.15 -13.95 14.59
C SER A 74 -5.62 -13.64 16.03
N LEU A 75 -6.13 -12.43 16.29
CA LEU A 75 -6.74 -12.09 17.58
C LEU A 75 -8.22 -12.51 17.70
N SER A 76 -8.96 -12.67 16.59
CA SER A 76 -10.38 -13.06 16.65
C SER A 76 -10.60 -14.56 16.82
N LEU A 77 -9.73 -15.42 16.27
CA LEU A 77 -9.81 -16.87 16.48
C LEU A 77 -9.27 -17.31 17.85
N SER A 78 -8.29 -16.57 18.39
CA SER A 78 -7.84 -16.77 19.77
C SER A 78 -8.88 -16.27 20.78
N LEU A 79 -9.56 -15.13 20.57
CA LEU A 79 -10.65 -14.69 21.45
C LEU A 79 -11.90 -15.58 21.40
N SER A 80 -12.21 -16.21 20.27
CA SER A 80 -13.37 -17.12 20.17
C SER A 80 -13.13 -18.48 20.83
N LEU A 81 -11.91 -19.03 20.76
CA LEU A 81 -11.53 -20.20 21.59
C LEU A 81 -11.37 -19.82 23.07
N LEU A 82 -10.84 -18.63 23.39
CA LEU A 82 -10.70 -18.17 24.77
C LEU A 82 -12.07 -17.85 25.40
N THR A 83 -13.05 -17.34 24.66
CA THR A 83 -14.43 -17.15 25.16
C THR A 83 -15.21 -18.47 25.29
N PHE A 84 -14.86 -19.51 24.53
CA PHE A 84 -15.39 -20.86 24.74
C PHE A 84 -14.79 -21.52 26.00
N GLN A 85 -13.49 -21.35 26.25
CA GLN A 85 -12.83 -21.85 27.47
C GLN A 85 -13.21 -21.01 28.72
N PHE A 86 -13.32 -19.68 28.61
CA PHE A 86 -13.69 -18.79 29.71
C PHE A 86 -15.19 -18.78 30.03
N ARG A 87 -16.11 -19.09 29.11
CA ARG A 87 -17.54 -19.27 29.49
C ARG A 87 -17.75 -20.50 30.37
N GLY A 88 -16.94 -21.55 30.19
CA GLY A 88 -16.93 -22.70 31.10
C GLY A 88 -16.39 -22.37 32.48
N ILE A 89 -15.30 -21.62 32.56
CA ILE A 89 -14.63 -21.28 33.83
C ILE A 89 -15.35 -20.14 34.59
N LEU A 90 -15.95 -19.17 33.89
CA LEU A 90 -16.69 -18.05 34.48
C LEU A 90 -18.01 -18.50 35.13
N MET A 91 -18.72 -19.47 34.54
CA MET A 91 -19.91 -20.08 35.18
C MET A 91 -19.56 -20.92 36.41
N ALA A 92 -18.39 -21.56 36.42
CA ALA A 92 -17.90 -22.30 37.58
C ALA A 92 -17.45 -21.37 38.72
N LEU A 93 -16.77 -20.24 38.43
CA LEU A 93 -16.37 -19.27 39.45
C LEU A 93 -17.57 -18.47 40.02
N LEU A 94 -18.56 -18.10 39.20
CA LEU A 94 -19.78 -17.42 39.67
C LEU A 94 -20.63 -18.29 40.61
N ALA A 95 -20.51 -19.62 40.54
CA ALA A 95 -21.17 -20.54 41.49
C ALA A 95 -20.45 -20.62 42.86
N LEU A 96 -19.17 -20.26 42.94
CA LEU A 96 -18.37 -20.36 44.17
C LEU A 96 -18.22 -19.03 44.92
N THR A 97 -18.48 -17.88 44.29
CA THR A 97 -18.48 -16.57 44.96
C THR A 97 -19.87 -16.07 45.38
N CYS A 98 -20.93 -16.85 45.13
CA CYS A 98 -22.30 -16.55 45.58
C CYS A 98 -22.78 -17.39 46.78
N PRO A 99 -22.00 -17.53 47.88
CA PRO A 99 -22.61 -17.77 49.18
C PRO A 99 -22.16 -16.73 50.22
N LEU A 100 -22.25 -15.45 49.88
CA LEU A 100 -22.30 -14.32 50.84
C LEU A 100 -22.97 -13.13 50.10
N PHE A 101 -24.20 -13.27 49.60
CA PHE A 101 -25.38 -12.89 50.39
C PHE A 101 -25.02 -11.89 51.49
N CYS A 102 -25.24 -10.61 51.18
CA CYS A 102 -26.42 -9.90 51.68
C CYS A 102 -26.25 -9.49 53.13
N SER A 103 -25.78 -8.27 53.30
CA SER A 103 -26.26 -7.39 54.35
C SER A 103 -25.98 -5.98 53.85
N SER A 104 -26.76 -5.47 52.89
CA SER A 104 -27.90 -4.64 53.27
C SER A 104 -29.04 -4.59 52.23
N GLY A 105 -30.25 -4.97 52.67
CA GLY A 105 -31.56 -4.54 52.17
C GLY A 105 -32.23 -5.52 51.19
N GLU A 106 -32.98 -6.51 51.68
CA GLU A 106 -34.45 -6.49 51.95
C GLU A 106 -35.25 -6.50 50.63
N GLU A 107 -35.95 -7.57 50.25
CA GLU A 107 -36.63 -8.67 50.98
C GLU A 107 -36.33 -10.06 50.39
#